data_AF-A0AAD6MGV6-F1
#
_entry.id   AF-A0AAD6MGV6-F1
#
_cell.length_a   1.000
_cell.length_b   1.000
_cell.length_c   1.000
_cell.angle_alpha   90.00
_cell.angle_beta   90.00
_cell.angle_gamma   90.00
#
_symmetry.space_group_name_H-M   'P 1'
#
loop_
_entity.id
_entity.type
_entity.pdbx_description
1 polymer ?
#
loop_
_entity_poly.entity_id
_entity_poly.type
_entity_poly.pdbx_seq_one_letter_code
_entity_poly.pdbx_strand_id
1 'polypeptide(L)' 'MGERKISSDSRLVKEGEGEGEDIWAKATKATDDLYIMRDTYFPLNPLDKISKLQSQSDLSLNLLDSIPLV' A
#
# COMPACT_ATOMS: atom_id res chain seq x y z
N MET A 1 14.45 -48.75 6.12
CA MET A 1 13.81 -47.75 7.01
C MET A 1 14.84 -46.67 7.35
N GLY A 2 14.58 -45.43 6.98
CA GLY A 2 15.45 -44.29 7.25
C GLY A 2 14.69 -43.00 7.02
N GLU A 3 13.61 -42.81 7.78
CA GLU A 3 12.75 -41.64 7.70
C GLU A 3 13.48 -40.43 8.32
N ARG A 4 13.99 -39.53 7.47
CA ARG A 4 14.51 -38.24 7.93
C ARG A 4 13.40 -37.20 7.85
N LYS A 5 12.74 -37.09 9.00
CA LYS A 5 12.16 -35.91 9.65
C LYS A 5 12.21 -34.61 8.82
N ILE A 6 11.02 -34.20 8.39
CA ILE A 6 10.50 -32.82 8.39
C ILE A 6 11.31 -31.91 9.34
N SER A 7 12.09 -31.01 8.78
CA SER A 7 12.65 -29.86 9.50
C SER A 7 11.89 -28.64 9.04
N SER A 8 10.97 -28.23 9.90
CA SER A 8 10.30 -26.94 9.87
C SER A 8 11.36 -25.84 9.76
N ASP A 9 11.37 -25.11 8.66
CA ASP A 9 11.99 -23.78 8.64
C ASP A 9 10.85 -22.76 8.65
N SER A 10 10.45 -22.47 9.88
CA SER A 10 9.59 -21.37 10.27
C SER A 10 10.10 -20.07 9.62
N ARG A 11 9.41 -19.63 8.55
CA ARG A 11 9.54 -18.26 8.06
C ARG A 11 9.21 -17.33 9.21
N LEU A 12 10.26 -16.72 9.74
CA LEU A 12 10.25 -15.65 10.71
C LEU A 12 9.26 -14.57 10.28
N VAL A 13 8.11 -14.52 10.94
CA VAL A 13 7.30 -13.30 10.97
C VAL A 13 8.05 -12.37 11.90
N LYS A 14 8.72 -11.37 11.34
CA LYS A 14 9.37 -10.30 12.10
C LYS A 14 8.31 -9.30 12.54
N GLU A 15 7.58 -9.65 13.59
CA GLU A 15 6.63 -8.74 14.25
C GLU A 15 7.44 -7.80 15.15
N GLY A 16 7.36 -6.48 14.90
CA GLY A 16 7.84 -5.46 15.84
C GLY A 16 8.59 -4.25 15.26
N GLU A 17 9.13 -4.34 14.05
CA GLU A 17 9.77 -3.20 13.34
C GLU A 17 9.11 -2.88 11.99
N GLY A 18 8.24 -3.77 11.49
CA GLY A 18 7.68 -3.70 10.13
C GLY A 18 6.40 -2.88 9.98
N GLU A 19 5.62 -2.63 11.04
CA GLU A 19 4.28 -2.05 10.87
C GLU A 19 4.31 -0.55 10.51
N GLY A 20 5.16 0.24 11.16
CA GLY A 20 5.31 1.67 10.86
C GLY A 20 5.94 1.89 9.48
N GLU A 21 7.01 1.16 9.17
CA GLU A 21 7.68 1.19 7.86
C GLU A 21 6.72 0.72 6.74
N ASP A 22 5.89 -0.29 7.00
CA ASP A 22 4.87 -0.76 6.06
C ASP A 22 3.78 0.29 5.80
N ILE A 23 3.34 1.05 6.81
CA ILE A 23 2.34 2.11 6.62
C ILE A 23 2.94 3.25 5.78
N TRP A 24 4.18 3.66 6.05
CA TRP A 24 4.88 4.64 5.23
C TRP A 24 5.04 4.16 3.79
N ALA A 25 5.49 2.92 3.58
CA ALA A 25 5.62 2.33 2.24
C ALA A 25 4.28 2.28 1.48
N LYS A 26 3.19 1.93 2.17
CA LYS A 26 1.83 1.93 1.61
C LYS A 26 1.37 3.34 1.24
N ALA A 27 1.62 4.33 2.10
CA ALA A 27 1.25 5.71 1.85
C ALA A 27 2.03 6.30 0.65
N THR A 28 3.34 6.02 0.56
CA THR A 28 4.16 6.39 -0.60
C THR A 28 3.60 5.77 -1.88
N LYS A 29 3.35 4.45 -1.88
CA LYS A 29 2.82 3.76 -3.05
C LYS A 29 1.45 4.30 -3.47
N ALA A 30 0.54 4.55 -2.53
CA ALA A 30 -0.77 5.11 -2.83
C ALA A 30 -0.66 6.51 -3.47
N THR A 31 0.26 7.33 -2.97
CA THR A 31 0.55 8.66 -3.54
C THR A 31 1.15 8.56 -4.95
N ASP A 32 2.08 7.63 -5.18
CA ASP A 32 2.66 7.39 -6.50
C ASP A 32 1.60 6.93 -7.51
N ASP A 33 0.75 5.97 -7.10
CA ASP A 33 -0.36 5.47 -7.92
C ASP A 33 -1.35 6.60 -8.27
N LEU A 34 -1.62 7.54 -7.35
CA LEU A 34 -2.43 8.74 -7.61
C LEU A 34 -1.81 9.63 -8.68
N TYR A 35 -0.51 9.93 -8.59
CA TYR A 35 0.18 10.77 -9.58
C TYR A 35 0.27 10.09 -10.96
N ILE A 36 0.53 8.79 -11.00
CA ILE A 36 0.50 8.00 -12.24
C ILE A 36 -0.90 8.06 -12.85
N MET A 37 -1.96 7.87 -12.05
CA MET A 37 -3.33 7.94 -12.54
C MET A 37 -3.68 9.33 -13.08
N ARG A 38 -3.26 10.40 -12.41
CA ARG A 38 -3.45 11.79 -12.88
C ARG A 38 -2.89 11.98 -14.29
N ASP A 39 -1.70 11.42 -14.53
CA ASP A 39 -0.93 11.65 -15.75
C ASP A 39 -1.25 10.66 -16.87
N THR A 40 -1.93 9.54 -16.58
CA THR A 40 -2.20 8.46 -17.56
C THR A 40 -3.67 8.17 -17.79
N TYR A 41 -4.56 8.56 -16.87
CA TYR A 41 -6.01 8.34 -17.01
C TYR A 41 -6.68 9.52 -17.73
N PHE A 42 -7.16 9.27 -18.95
CA PHE A 42 -7.85 10.24 -19.80
C PHE A 42 -9.17 9.65 -20.34
N PRO A 43 -10.21 9.54 -19.49
CA PRO A 43 -11.52 9.05 -19.91
C PRO A 43 -12.23 10.03 -20.85
N LEU A 44 -13.20 9.54 -21.61
CA LEU A 44 -14.07 10.36 -22.48
C LEU A 44 -14.88 11.37 -21.68
N ASN A 45 -15.34 10.98 -20.49
CA ASN A 45 -16.06 11.88 -19.59
C ASN A 45 -15.08 12.48 -18.57
N PRO A 46 -14.87 13.80 -18.55
CA PRO A 46 -13.97 14.44 -17.59
C PRO A 46 -14.43 14.29 -16.13
N LEU A 47 -15.73 14.11 -15.87
CA LEU A 47 -16.23 13.87 -14.51
C LEU A 47 -15.72 12.55 -13.93
N ASP A 48 -15.53 11.53 -14.77
CA ASP A 48 -15.02 10.24 -14.33
C ASP A 48 -13.56 10.38 -13.86
N LYS A 49 -12.77 11.22 -14.55
CA LYS A 49 -11.40 11.54 -14.12
C LYS A 49 -11.40 12.22 -12.75
N ILE A 50 -12.26 13.22 -12.57
CA ILE A 50 -12.35 13.98 -11.31
C ILE A 50 -12.76 13.06 -10.16
N SER A 51 -13.84 12.30 -10.34
CA SER A 51 -14.33 11.38 -9.31
C SER A 51 -13.29 10.33 -8.92
N LYS A 52 -12.59 9.76 -9.92
CA LYS A 52 -11.55 8.76 -9.66
C LYS A 52 -10.35 9.34 -8.93
N LEU A 53 -9.88 10.52 -9.33
CA LEU A 53 -8.76 11.21 -8.67
C LEU A 53 -9.11 11.61 -7.25
N GLN A 54 -10.33 12.10 -7.01
CA GLN A 54 -10.81 12.40 -5.66
C GLN A 54 -10.78 11.15 -4.77
N SER A 55 -11.34 10.02 -5.23
CA SER A 55 -11.33 8.79 -4.45
C SER A 55 -9.92 8.26 -4.14
N GLN A 56 -8.97 8.38 -5.08
CA GLN A 56 -7.57 7.99 -4.84
C GLN A 56 -6.83 8.96 -3.91
N SER A 57 -7.13 10.25 -4.02
CA SER A 57 -6.62 11.27 -3.10
C SER A 57 -7.08 10.99 -1.68
N ASP A 58 -8.37 10.77 -1.47
CA ASP A 58 -8.95 10.46 -0.16
C ASP A 58 -8.31 9.21 0.45
N LEU A 59 -8.10 8.16 -0.36
CA LEU A 59 -7.43 6.93 0.09
C LEU A 59 -5.98 7.20 0.53
N SER A 60 -5.23 7.99 -0.23
CA SER A 60 -3.83 8.32 0.08
C SER A 60 -3.73 9.17 1.35
N LEU A 61 -4.63 10.14 1.51
CA LEU A 61 -4.70 10.99 2.70
C LEU A 61 -5.09 10.18 3.95
N ASN A 62 -6.09 9.29 3.85
CA ASN A 62 -6.47 8.42 4.95
C ASN A 62 -5.31 7.52 5.42
N LEU A 63 -4.48 7.04 4.49
CA LEU A 63 -3.28 6.27 4.83
C LEU A 63 -2.23 7.13 5.55
N LEU A 64 -2.05 8.38 5.14
CA LEU A 64 -1.15 9.32 5.82
C LEU A 64 -1.65 9.71 7.21
N ASP A 65 -2.95 10.00 7.34
CA ASP A 65 -3.58 10.35 8.63
C ASP A 65 -3.56 9.19 9.63
N SER A 66 -3.41 7.95 9.14
CA SER A 66 -3.27 6.75 9.98
C SER A 66 -1.86 6.60 10.57
N ILE A 67 -0.90 7.43 10.16
CA ILE A 67 0.47 7.37 10.67
C ILE A 67 0.52 8.07 12.04
N PRO A 68 0.92 7.35 13.11
CA PRO A 68 1.05 7.96 14.42
C PRO A 68 2.16 9.02 14.41
N LEU A 69 1.86 10.20 14.97
CA LEU A 69 2.87 11.22 15.23
C LEU A 69 3.79 10.71 16.33
N VAL A 70 5.09 10.68 16.02
CA VAL A 70 6.17 10.21 16.89
C VAL A 70 6.64 11.33 17.81
#